data_AF-A0A7C9DVL0-F1
#
_entry.id   AF-A0A7C9DVL0-F1
#
_cell.length_a   1.000
_cell.length_b   1.000
_cell.length_c   1.000
_cell.angle_alpha   90.00
_cell.angle_beta   90.00
_cell.angle_gamma   90.00
#
_symmetry.space_group_name_H-M   'P 1'
#
loop_
_entity.id
_entity.type
_entity.pdbx_description
1 polymer ?
#
loop_
_entity_poly.entity_id
_entity_poly.type
_entity_poly.pdbx_seq_one_letter_code
_entity_poly.pdbx_strand_id
1 'polypeptide(L)'
;LNKAVELLPELWKLSQAPHKVISSYRQALLYNWNLQLETQTRIEKEFAVFLLYSGIEANPLQLRFQAEGAYIPRNNIEEAILLLLILLKKFIQRLIDWDPAIMDHLSFALSVSGDLGALAHQLQELPADIMNRKE
;
A
#
# COMPACT_ATOMS: atom_id res chain seq x y z
N LEU A 1 19.93 3.02 -10.59
CA LEU A 1 18.62 3.69 -10.48
C LEU A 1 17.81 3.21 -9.27
N ASN A 2 17.76 1.91 -8.99
CA ASN A 2 16.86 1.32 -7.98
C ASN A 2 16.97 1.96 -6.58
N LYS A 3 18.20 2.26 -6.12
CA LYS A 3 18.41 2.91 -4.82
C LYS A 3 17.94 4.37 -4.75
N ALA A 4 17.93 5.07 -5.89
CA ALA A 4 17.40 6.43 -5.94
C ALA A 4 15.87 6.43 -5.85
N VAL A 5 15.20 5.45 -6.47
CA VAL A 5 13.74 5.26 -6.40
C VAL A 5 13.29 4.94 -4.98
N GLU A 6 14.06 4.12 -4.27
CA GLU A 6 13.83 3.78 -2.87
C GLU A 6 13.99 4.98 -1.92
N LEU A 7 15.03 5.81 -2.11
CA LEU A 7 15.33 6.90 -1.18
C LEU A 7 14.55 8.19 -1.47
N LEU A 8 13.97 8.33 -2.67
CA LEU A 8 13.27 9.54 -3.09
C LEU A 8 12.09 9.91 -2.15
N PRO A 9 11.23 8.98 -1.70
CA PRO A 9 10.19 9.30 -0.73
C PRO A 9 10.75 9.83 0.58
N GLU A 10 11.82 9.22 1.11
CA GLU A 10 12.46 9.67 2.35
C GLU A 10 13.04 11.09 2.23
N LEU A 11 13.66 11.39 1.09
CA LEU A 11 14.14 12.75 0.82
C LEU A 11 13.00 13.77 0.78
N TRP A 12 11.86 13.44 0.19
CA TRP A 12 10.70 14.33 0.16
C TRP A 12 10.05 14.51 1.54
N LYS A 13 10.09 13.49 2.41
CA LYS A 13 9.62 13.61 3.80
C LYS A 13 10.43 14.67 4.56
N LEU A 14 11.73 14.76 4.30
CA LEU A 14 12.62 15.76 4.89
C LEU A 14 12.38 17.18 4.35
N SER A 15 11.76 17.34 3.19
CA SER A 15 11.76 18.60 2.46
C SER A 15 10.47 19.45 2.62
N GLN A 16 9.66 19.24 3.65
CA GLN A 16 8.35 19.92 3.85
C GLN A 16 7.42 19.88 2.60
N ALA A 17 7.56 18.86 1.73
CA ALA A 17 6.81 18.73 0.48
C ALA A 17 5.94 17.44 0.49
N PRO A 18 4.87 17.41 1.31
CA PRO A 18 4.09 16.20 1.59
C PRO A 18 3.51 15.52 0.34
N HIS A 19 3.03 16.31 -0.62
CA HIS A 19 2.46 15.81 -1.87
C HIS A 19 3.49 15.07 -2.74
N LYS A 20 4.78 15.45 -2.67
CA LYS A 20 5.85 14.80 -3.43
C LYS A 20 6.22 13.43 -2.87
N VAL A 21 6.03 13.23 -1.56
CA VAL A 21 6.22 11.91 -0.92
C VAL A 21 5.28 10.89 -1.57
N ILE A 22 3.98 11.21 -1.62
CA ILE A 22 2.95 10.33 -2.20
C ILE A 22 3.20 10.08 -3.68
N SER A 23 3.52 11.12 -4.47
CA SER A 23 3.86 10.95 -5.88
C SER A 23 5.08 10.05 -6.08
N SER A 24 6.12 10.19 -5.25
CA SER A 24 7.33 9.37 -5.37
C SER A 24 7.10 7.90 -5.02
N TYR A 25 6.30 7.60 -4.00
CA TYR A 25 5.89 6.23 -3.68
C TYR A 25 5.08 5.60 -4.81
N ARG A 26 4.09 6.33 -5.34
CA ARG A 26 3.28 5.87 -6.48
C ARG A 26 4.16 5.61 -7.70
N GLN A 27 5.11 6.50 -8.01
CA GLN A 27 6.06 6.30 -9.10
C GLN A 27 6.95 5.07 -8.88
N ALA A 28 7.39 4.81 -7.66
CA ALA A 28 8.20 3.64 -7.33
C ALA A 28 7.44 2.32 -7.58
N LEU A 29 6.12 2.29 -7.36
CA LEU A 29 5.29 1.09 -7.51
C LEU A 29 4.65 0.93 -8.90
N LEU A 30 4.41 2.02 -9.62
CA LEU A 30 3.74 1.98 -10.94
C LEU A 30 4.68 1.70 -12.12
N TYR A 31 5.92 2.17 -12.05
CA TYR A 31 6.88 1.99 -13.13
C TYR A 31 7.74 0.74 -12.90
N ASN A 32 8.10 0.07 -13.99
CA ASN A 32 8.99 -1.09 -13.92
C ASN A 32 10.44 -0.64 -13.70
N TRP A 33 10.84 -0.51 -12.44
CA TRP A 33 12.22 -0.22 -12.04
C TRP A 33 13.07 -1.48 -11.81
N ASN A 34 12.53 -2.67 -12.06
CA ASN A 34 13.18 -3.95 -11.72
C ASN A 34 13.65 -3.99 -10.24
N LEU A 35 12.75 -3.62 -9.32
CA LEU A 35 13.01 -3.65 -7.88
C LEU A 35 13.08 -5.10 -7.39
N GLN A 36 13.94 -5.36 -6.40
CA GLN A 36 13.90 -6.63 -5.69
C GLN A 36 12.60 -6.74 -4.88
N LEU A 37 12.10 -7.96 -4.74
CA LEU A 37 10.85 -8.25 -4.02
C LEU A 37 10.86 -7.68 -2.60
N GLU A 38 11.98 -7.80 -1.88
CA GLU A 38 12.16 -7.23 -0.54
C GLU A 38 12.02 -5.70 -0.55
N THR A 39 12.66 -5.03 -1.50
CA THR A 39 12.57 -3.56 -1.64
C THR A 39 11.15 -3.12 -1.97
N GLN A 40 10.49 -3.80 -2.90
CA GLN A 40 9.12 -3.49 -3.28
C GLN A 40 8.16 -3.68 -2.09
N THR A 41 8.30 -4.78 -1.34
CA THR A 41 7.49 -5.08 -0.16
C THR A 41 7.66 -4.02 0.93
N ARG A 42 8.90 -3.57 1.18
CA ARG A 42 9.18 -2.47 2.11
C ARG A 42 8.52 -1.17 1.64
N ILE A 43 8.67 -0.81 0.37
CA ILE A 43 8.06 0.41 -0.19
C ILE A 43 6.54 0.38 -0.07
N GLU A 44 5.89 -0.76 -0.38
CA GLU A 44 4.44 -0.94 -0.23
C GLU A 44 4.00 -0.73 1.23
N LYS A 45 4.71 -1.32 2.20
CA LYS A 45 4.40 -1.16 3.63
C LYS A 45 4.60 0.27 4.10
N GLU A 46 5.76 0.86 3.82
CA GLU A 46 6.06 2.25 4.20
C GLU A 46 5.07 3.24 3.58
N PHE A 47 4.66 3.00 2.34
CA PHE A 47 3.68 3.84 1.68
C PHE A 47 2.30 3.72 2.33
N ALA A 48 1.84 2.50 2.64
CA ALA A 48 0.58 2.29 3.36
C ALA A 48 0.59 3.00 4.73
N VAL A 49 1.67 2.86 5.49
CA VAL A 49 1.86 3.56 6.78
C VAL A 49 1.83 5.07 6.59
N PHE A 50 2.51 5.60 5.57
CA PHE A 50 2.50 7.04 5.30
C PHE A 50 1.10 7.54 4.94
N LEU A 51 0.35 6.81 4.11
CA LEU A 51 -1.02 7.16 3.74
C LEU A 51 -1.97 7.17 4.96
N LEU A 52 -1.77 6.26 5.91
CA LEU A 52 -2.61 6.15 7.12
C LEU A 52 -2.32 7.21 8.17
N TYR A 53 -1.04 7.58 8.37
CA TYR A 53 -0.64 8.34 9.58
C TYR A 53 -0.08 9.73 9.30
N SER A 54 0.13 10.13 8.04
CA SER A 54 0.72 11.43 7.73
C SER A 54 -0.23 12.62 7.86
N GLY A 55 -1.55 12.40 7.92
CA GLY A 55 -2.56 13.46 7.96
C GLY A 55 -2.68 14.27 6.64
N ILE A 56 -2.04 13.82 5.56
CA ILE A 56 -2.08 14.47 4.25
C ILE A 56 -3.15 13.82 3.41
N GLU A 57 -4.09 14.58 2.85
CA GLU A 57 -5.01 14.06 1.83
C GLU A 57 -4.32 14.06 0.44
N ALA A 58 -4.21 12.89 -0.17
CA ALA A 58 -3.73 12.80 -1.54
C ALA A 58 -4.85 13.07 -2.52
N ASN A 59 -4.51 13.71 -3.64
CA ASN A 59 -5.38 13.65 -4.81
C ASN A 59 -5.54 12.18 -5.27
N PRO A 60 -6.74 11.79 -5.73
CA PRO A 60 -6.98 10.48 -6.30
C PRO A 60 -5.97 10.14 -7.39
N LEU A 61 -5.63 8.86 -7.49
CA LEU A 61 -4.73 8.33 -8.50
C LEU A 61 -5.29 8.59 -9.91
N GLN A 62 -4.69 9.53 -10.66
CA GLN A 62 -4.93 9.66 -12.10
C GLN A 62 -4.09 8.63 -12.85
N LEU A 63 -4.51 7.37 -12.83
CA LEU A 63 -3.84 6.30 -13.57
C LEU A 63 -4.25 6.36 -15.04
N ARG A 64 -3.31 6.74 -15.91
CA ARG A 64 -3.49 6.73 -17.37
C ARG A 64 -3.40 5.34 -18.01
N PHE A 65 -3.01 4.32 -17.21
CA PHE A 65 -2.73 2.96 -17.68
C PHE A 65 -3.33 1.94 -16.71
N GLN A 66 -4.65 1.81 -16.68
CA GLN A 66 -5.31 0.75 -15.92
C GLN A 66 -5.68 -0.40 -16.84
N ALA A 67 -5.42 -1.63 -16.38
CA ALA A 67 -6.07 -2.79 -16.94
C ALA A 67 -7.58 -2.67 -16.69
N GLU A 68 -8.39 -3.03 -17.68
CA GLU A 68 -9.85 -2.97 -17.60
C GLU A 68 -10.34 -3.80 -16.41
N GLY A 69 -11.10 -3.19 -15.49
CA GLY A 69 -11.60 -3.83 -14.27
C GLY A 69 -10.70 -3.71 -13.03
N ALA A 70 -9.56 -3.00 -13.10
CA ALA A 70 -8.74 -2.75 -11.92
C ALA A 70 -9.44 -1.83 -10.90
N TYR A 71 -9.36 -2.18 -9.62
CA TYR A 71 -9.89 -1.35 -8.54
C TYR A 71 -9.10 -0.03 -8.42
N ILE A 72 -9.83 1.09 -8.30
CA ILE A 72 -9.24 2.43 -8.17
C ILE A 72 -9.51 2.96 -6.76
N PRO A 73 -8.47 3.13 -5.92
CA PRO A 73 -8.62 3.80 -4.64
C PRO A 73 -9.12 5.23 -4.80
N ARG A 74 -10.20 5.58 -4.08
CA ARG A 74 -10.83 6.90 -4.11
C ARG A 74 -10.19 7.87 -3.13
N ASN A 75 -9.50 7.36 -2.11
CA ASN A 75 -8.84 8.13 -1.07
C ASN A 75 -7.62 7.37 -0.53
N ASN A 76 -6.86 8.01 0.36
CA ASN A 76 -5.67 7.41 0.99
C ASN A 76 -5.95 6.13 1.74
N ILE A 77 -7.09 6.04 2.43
CA ILE A 77 -7.44 4.88 3.25
C ILE A 77 -7.66 3.67 2.33
N GLU A 78 -8.39 3.85 1.23
CA GLU A 78 -8.60 2.79 0.24
C GLU A 78 -7.27 2.34 -0.40
N GLU A 79 -6.35 3.28 -0.67
CA GLU A 79 -5.04 2.96 -1.26
C GLU A 79 -4.16 2.21 -0.26
N ALA A 80 -4.17 2.63 1.01
CA ALA A 80 -3.47 1.95 2.09
C ALA A 80 -4.01 0.53 2.31
N ILE A 81 -5.34 0.34 2.32
CA ILE A 81 -5.95 -0.99 2.44
C ILE A 81 -5.50 -1.85 1.27
N LEU A 82 -5.59 -1.36 0.03
CA LEU A 82 -5.17 -2.11 -1.15
C LEU A 82 -3.70 -2.58 -1.03
N LEU A 83 -2.79 -1.70 -0.63
CA LEU A 83 -1.37 -2.05 -0.43
C LEU A 83 -1.19 -3.12 0.66
N LEU A 84 -1.91 -3.01 1.77
CA LEU A 84 -1.86 -3.98 2.87
C LEU A 84 -2.43 -5.35 2.44
N LEU A 85 -3.50 -5.38 1.64
CA LEU A 85 -4.05 -6.61 1.07
C LEU A 85 -3.08 -7.25 0.06
N ILE A 86 -2.35 -6.46 -0.73
CA ILE A 86 -1.29 -6.95 -1.63
C ILE A 86 -0.17 -7.61 -0.83
N LEU A 87 0.28 -6.98 0.26
CA LEU A 87 1.29 -7.55 1.16
C LEU A 87 0.79 -8.87 1.79
N LEU A 88 -0.46 -8.89 2.25
CA LEU A 88 -1.07 -10.10 2.79
C LEU A 88 -1.13 -11.23 1.75
N LYS A 89 -1.49 -10.91 0.50
CA LYS A 89 -1.48 -11.85 -0.63
C LYS A 89 -0.08 -12.41 -0.90
N LYS A 90 0.96 -11.58 -0.86
CA LYS A 90 2.35 -12.03 -1.01
C LYS A 90 2.75 -12.99 0.12
N PHE A 91 2.33 -12.71 1.36
CA PHE A 91 2.58 -13.60 2.49
C PHE A 91 1.88 -14.95 2.31
N ILE A 92 0.60 -14.96 1.92
CA ILE A 92 -0.17 -16.19 1.62
C ILE A 92 0.54 -17.05 0.57
N GLN A 93 1.08 -16.38 -0.46
CA GLN A 93 1.83 -17.00 -1.54
C GLN A 93 3.26 -17.41 -1.13
N ARG A 94 3.66 -17.18 0.13
CA ARG A 94 4.99 -17.46 0.68
C ARG A 94 6.12 -16.71 -0.05
N LEU A 95 5.80 -15.55 -0.60
CA LEU A 95 6.76 -14.67 -1.28
C LEU A 95 7.53 -13.80 -0.27
N ILE A 96 6.92 -13.50 0.87
CA ILE A 96 7.48 -12.69 1.94
C ILE A 96 7.23 -13.37 3.30
N ASP A 97 8.05 -13.04 4.30
CA ASP A 97 7.86 -13.48 5.68
C ASP A 97 6.67 -12.78 6.35
N TRP A 98 6.17 -13.38 7.43
CA TRP A 98 5.09 -12.79 8.24
C TRP A 98 5.57 -11.52 8.94
N ASP A 99 4.79 -10.45 8.82
CA ASP A 99 5.00 -9.20 9.53
C ASP A 99 3.69 -8.80 10.24
N PRO A 100 3.61 -8.93 11.57
CA PRO A 100 2.35 -8.71 12.31
C PRO A 100 1.84 -7.28 12.18
N ALA A 101 2.71 -6.30 11.94
CA ALA A 101 2.29 -4.91 11.78
C ALA A 101 1.40 -4.69 10.54
N ILE A 102 1.47 -5.57 9.53
CA ILE A 102 0.55 -5.52 8.37
C ILE A 102 -0.90 -5.65 8.86
N MET A 103 -1.17 -6.61 9.76
CA MET A 103 -2.51 -6.81 10.30
C MET A 103 -2.94 -5.69 11.24
N ASP A 104 -2.01 -5.12 12.01
CA ASP A 104 -2.31 -3.98 12.88
C ASP A 104 -2.71 -2.75 12.07
N HIS A 105 -1.94 -2.42 11.03
CA HIS A 105 -2.26 -1.31 10.12
C HIS A 105 -3.54 -1.58 9.33
N LEU A 106 -3.78 -2.82 8.88
CA LEU A 106 -5.00 -3.18 8.16
C LEU A 106 -6.22 -3.08 9.08
N SER A 107 -6.12 -3.59 10.31
CA SER A 107 -7.19 -3.48 11.31
C SER A 107 -7.53 -2.02 11.60
N PHE A 108 -6.51 -1.17 11.78
CA PHE A 108 -6.70 0.26 11.94
C PHE A 108 -7.40 0.88 10.71
N ALA A 109 -6.88 0.63 9.51
CA ALA A 109 -7.42 1.18 8.27
C ALA A 109 -8.90 0.80 8.07
N LEU A 110 -9.25 -0.47 8.30
CA LEU A 110 -10.62 -0.97 8.21
C LEU A 110 -11.55 -0.36 9.25
N SER A 111 -11.04 -0.05 10.44
CA SER A 111 -11.84 0.61 11.50
C SER A 111 -12.23 2.05 11.15
N VAL A 112 -11.44 2.72 10.29
CA VAL A 112 -11.65 4.13 9.90
C VAL A 112 -12.19 4.29 8.47
N SER A 113 -12.21 3.24 7.65
CA SER A 113 -12.54 3.31 6.23
C SER A 113 -14.02 3.50 5.90
N GLY A 114 -14.92 3.38 6.87
CA GLY A 114 -16.37 3.49 6.61
C GLY A 114 -16.86 2.40 5.65
N ASP A 115 -17.53 2.79 4.56
CA ASP A 115 -18.09 1.87 3.56
C ASP A 115 -17.00 1.15 2.74
N LEU A 116 -16.92 -0.17 2.98
CA LEU A 116 -15.97 -1.09 2.33
C LEU A 116 -16.50 -1.72 1.05
N GLY A 117 -17.69 -1.34 0.55
CA GLY A 117 -18.31 -1.97 -0.60
C GLY A 117 -17.39 -2.05 -1.83
N ALA A 118 -16.56 -1.03 -2.02
CA ALA A 118 -15.61 -0.96 -3.14
C ALA A 118 -14.41 -1.91 -2.97
N LEU A 119 -14.04 -2.27 -1.74
CA LEU A 119 -12.92 -3.16 -1.39
C LEU A 119 -13.36 -4.60 -1.06
N ALA A 120 -14.67 -4.84 -0.92
CA ALA A 120 -15.23 -6.11 -0.50
C ALA A 120 -14.75 -7.30 -1.37
N HIS A 121 -14.62 -7.09 -2.68
CA HIS A 121 -14.10 -8.11 -3.59
C HIS A 121 -12.63 -8.47 -3.29
N GLN A 122 -11.79 -7.49 -2.96
CA GLN A 122 -10.39 -7.73 -2.62
C GLN A 122 -10.23 -8.48 -1.28
N LEU A 123 -11.13 -8.23 -0.32
CA LEU A 123 -11.17 -8.94 0.96
C LEU A 123 -11.69 -10.39 0.81
N GLN A 124 -12.69 -10.62 -0.03
CA GLN A 124 -13.26 -11.96 -0.25
C GLN A 124 -12.26 -12.96 -0.85
N GLU A 125 -11.29 -12.49 -1.62
CA GLU A 125 -10.24 -13.33 -2.19
C GLU A 125 -9.19 -13.79 -1.15
N LEU A 126 -9.25 -13.28 0.08
CA LEU A 126 -8.31 -13.67 1.14
C LEU A 126 -8.75 -14.95 1.87
N PRO A 127 -7.84 -15.90 2.15
CA PRO A 127 -8.11 -17.05 2.99
C PRO A 127 -8.49 -16.64 4.42
N ALA A 128 -9.60 -17.19 4.93
CA ALA A 128 -10.10 -16.92 6.29
C ALA A 128 -9.12 -17.31 7.42
N ASP A 129 -8.18 -18.22 7.15
CA ASP A 129 -7.25 -18.81 8.13
C ASP A 129 -6.14 -17.86 8.63
N ILE A 130 -6.10 -16.63 8.11
CA ILE A 130 -5.07 -15.63 8.41
C ILE A 130 -5.49 -14.73 9.56
N MET A 131 -6.81 -14.52 9.73
CA MET A 131 -7.38 -13.68 10.79
C MET A 131 -7.16 -14.25 12.20
N ASN A 132 -6.81 -15.54 12.31
CA ASN A 132 -6.55 -16.25 13.56
C ASN A 132 -5.07 -16.30 13.95
N ARG A 133 -4.13 -15.83 13.11
CA ARG A 133 -2.70 -15.80 13.45
C ARG A 133 -2.33 -14.53 14.22
N LYS A 134 -3.05 -14.27 15.30
CA LYS A 134 -2.79 -13.16 16.23
C LYS A 134 -1.84 -13.54 17.38
N GLU A 135 -1.23 -14.72 17.35
CA GLU A 135 -0.32 -15.21 18.39
C GLU A 135 0.98 -15.77 17.79
#